data_AF-A0A8T1H5V6-F1
#
_entry.id   AF-A0A8T1H5V6-F1
#
_cell.length_a   1.000
_cell.length_b   1.000
_cell.length_c   1.000
_cell.angle_alpha   90.00
_cell.angle_beta   90.00
_cell.angle_gamma   90.00
#
_symmetry.space_group_name_H-M   'P 1'
#
loop_
_entity.id
_entity.type
_entity.pdbx_description
1 polymer ?
#
loop_
_entity_poly.entity_id
_entity_poly.type
_entity_poly.pdbx_seq_one_letter_code
_entity_poly.pdbx_strand_id
1 'polypeptide(L)'
;MPSQATRWNSTFVIVHRYFRFLEFINNDDTLTDFLPGPAANRRQRKFLGDLSKIESVSKELQPCTRAPIAHSPHFEAACVKVLAGKADELARAEATSLRPFVVEDAITETAPMEPEKSPSFVEQLKKHRKLETRASTRYQLISAIPPTSNHVERLFSIAR
;
A
#
# COMPACT_ATOMS: atom_id res chain seq x y z
N MET A 1 -23.61 8.91 16.84
CA MET A 1 -22.84 8.51 15.66
C MET A 1 -22.17 7.17 15.96
N PRO A 2 -22.37 6.11 15.17
CA PRO A 2 -21.72 4.83 15.43
C PRO A 2 -20.22 4.98 15.24
N SER A 3 -19.43 4.62 16.25
CA SER A 3 -17.98 4.47 16.11
C SER A 3 -17.74 3.45 15.01
N GLN A 4 -17.15 3.86 13.88
CA GLN A 4 -16.55 2.92 12.96
C GLN A 4 -15.38 2.29 13.70
N ALA A 5 -15.61 1.15 14.35
CA ALA A 5 -14.54 0.31 14.83
C ALA A 5 -13.73 -0.09 13.59
N THR A 6 -12.60 0.58 13.36
CA THR A 6 -11.68 0.26 12.27
C THR A 6 -11.46 -1.24 12.29
N ARG A 7 -11.55 -1.91 11.14
CA ARG A 7 -11.50 -3.37 11.01
C ARG A 7 -10.39 -4.01 11.87
N TRP A 8 -9.29 -3.30 12.05
CA TRP A 8 -8.10 -3.71 12.78
C TRP A 8 -8.23 -3.56 14.32
N ASN A 9 -9.04 -2.60 14.79
CA ASN A 9 -9.32 -2.43 16.22
C ASN A 9 -10.08 -3.66 16.78
N SER A 10 -10.97 -4.26 15.98
CA SER A 10 -11.67 -5.50 16.38
C SER A 10 -10.71 -6.67 16.59
N THR A 11 -9.75 -6.88 15.67
CA THR A 11 -8.73 -7.92 15.78
C THR A 11 -7.83 -7.69 17.00
N PHE A 12 -7.41 -6.45 17.22
CA PHE A 12 -6.59 -6.08 18.39
C PHE A 12 -7.31 -6.43 19.70
N VAL A 13 -8.57 -5.99 19.86
CA VAL A 13 -9.36 -6.25 21.07
C VAL A 13 -9.56 -7.74 21.31
N ILE A 14 -9.85 -8.52 20.26
CA ILE A 14 -10.04 -9.98 20.37
C ILE A 14 -8.76 -10.67 20.83
N VAL A 15 -7.63 -10.40 20.17
CA VAL A 15 -6.35 -11.06 20.49
C VAL A 15 -5.85 -10.62 21.87
N HIS A 16 -5.99 -9.33 22.21
CA HIS A 16 -5.64 -8.81 23.53
C HIS A 16 -6.48 -9.46 24.63
N ARG A 17 -7.80 -9.55 24.43
CA ARG A 17 -8.71 -10.20 25.39
C ARG A 17 -8.41 -11.69 25.54
N TYR A 18 -8.10 -12.38 24.45
CA TYR A 18 -7.68 -13.79 24.49
C TYR A 18 -6.47 -13.98 25.41
N PHE A 19 -5.39 -13.19 25.24
CA PHE A 19 -4.21 -13.34 26.09
C PHE A 19 -4.43 -12.93 27.54
N ARG A 20 -5.30 -11.95 27.80
CA ARG A 20 -5.72 -11.62 29.17
C ARG A 20 -6.44 -12.77 29.86
N PHE A 21 -7.18 -13.59 29.13
CA PHE A 21 -7.88 -14.74 29.69
C PHE A 21 -7.07 -16.02 29.67
N LEU A 22 -6.11 -16.15 28.75
CA LEU A 22 -5.29 -17.35 28.62
C LEU A 22 -4.56 -17.71 29.92
N GLU A 23 -4.14 -16.72 30.71
CA GLU A 23 -3.50 -16.93 32.02
C GLU A 23 -4.42 -17.63 33.04
N PHE A 24 -5.74 -17.44 32.91
CA PHE A 24 -6.73 -18.06 33.78
C PHE A 24 -7.21 -19.42 33.23
N ILE A 25 -7.23 -19.58 31.92
CA ILE A 25 -7.73 -20.78 31.23
C ILE A 25 -6.66 -21.88 31.14
N ASN A 26 -5.37 -21.54 31.09
CA ASN A 26 -4.29 -22.51 30.88
C ASN A 26 -4.11 -23.55 32.03
N ASN A 27 -4.87 -23.44 33.12
CA ASN A 27 -4.89 -24.42 34.20
C ASN A 27 -6.02 -25.46 34.04
N ASP A 28 -6.86 -25.33 33.00
CA ASP A 28 -7.99 -26.23 32.72
C ASP A 28 -7.66 -27.14 31.53
N ASP A 29 -7.32 -28.40 31.82
CA ASP A 29 -6.95 -29.39 30.82
C ASP A 29 -8.11 -29.73 29.86
N THR A 30 -9.37 -29.45 30.23
CA THR A 30 -10.55 -29.72 29.39
C THR A 30 -10.64 -28.81 28.17
N LEU A 31 -9.98 -27.65 28.22
CA LEU A 31 -10.03 -26.64 27.17
C LEU A 31 -8.83 -26.72 26.22
N THR A 32 -7.87 -27.60 26.48
CA THR A 32 -6.61 -27.72 25.74
C THR A 32 -6.82 -27.95 24.24
N ASP A 33 -7.79 -28.80 23.86
CA ASP A 33 -8.11 -29.10 22.47
C ASP A 33 -8.74 -27.92 21.70
N PHE A 34 -9.33 -26.96 22.42
CA PHE A 34 -9.97 -25.77 21.83
C PHE A 34 -9.03 -24.57 21.76
N LEU A 35 -7.88 -24.63 22.44
CA LEU A 35 -6.92 -23.53 22.49
C LEU A 35 -5.89 -23.63 21.35
N PRO A 36 -5.48 -22.50 20.77
CA PRO A 36 -4.31 -22.45 19.92
C PRO A 36 -3.08 -23.01 20.65
N GLY A 37 -2.36 -23.91 19.98
CA GLY A 37 -1.14 -24.49 20.56
C GLY A 37 -0.04 -23.45 20.85
N PRO A 38 1.00 -23.82 21.63
CA PRO A 38 2.02 -22.88 22.11
C PRO A 38 2.72 -22.08 21.01
N ALA A 39 2.99 -22.70 19.85
CA ALA A 39 3.60 -22.03 18.71
C ALA A 39 2.67 -20.97 18.07
N ALA A 40 1.37 -21.25 18.00
CA ALA A 40 0.37 -20.29 17.50
C ALA A 40 0.24 -19.11 18.47
N ASN A 41 0.22 -19.38 19.78
CA ASN A 41 0.21 -18.35 20.82
C ASN A 41 1.44 -17.43 20.73
N ARG A 42 2.65 -17.97 20.53
CA ARG A 42 3.85 -17.14 20.32
C ARG A 42 3.72 -16.21 19.12
N ARG A 43 3.19 -16.71 17.99
CA ARG A 43 2.94 -15.90 16.78
C ARG A 43 1.91 -14.81 17.04
N GLN A 44 0.80 -15.15 17.69
CA GLN A 44 -0.26 -14.19 18.03
C GLN A 44 0.22 -13.12 19.03
N ARG A 45 1.07 -13.45 20.01
CA ARG A 45 1.68 -12.46 20.93
C ARG A 45 2.57 -11.47 20.17
N LYS A 46 3.40 -11.97 19.23
CA LYS A 46 4.21 -11.10 18.37
C LYS A 46 3.32 -10.16 17.55
N PHE A 47 2.29 -10.71 16.92
CA PHE A 47 1.32 -9.95 16.15
C PHE A 47 0.59 -8.89 16.99
N LEU A 48 0.20 -9.21 18.23
CA LEU A 48 -0.40 -8.25 19.16
C LEU A 48 0.56 -7.09 19.46
N GLY A 49 1.85 -7.38 19.64
CA GLY A 49 2.88 -6.35 19.80
C GLY A 49 2.98 -5.43 18.57
N ASP A 50 2.90 -5.99 17.36
CA ASP A 50 2.90 -5.20 16.13
C ASP A 50 1.63 -4.34 16.00
N LEU A 51 0.46 -4.88 16.34
CA LEU A 51 -0.80 -4.13 16.36
C LEU A 51 -0.79 -2.96 17.36
N SER A 52 -0.17 -3.15 18.54
CA SER A 52 -0.05 -2.09 19.55
C SER A 52 0.79 -0.91 19.05
N LYS A 53 1.88 -1.17 18.31
CA LYS A 53 2.67 -0.11 17.69
C LYS A 53 1.86 0.68 16.67
N ILE A 54 1.09 -0.02 15.82
CA ILE A 54 0.21 0.61 14.82
C ILE A 54 -0.88 1.44 15.50
N GLU A 55 -1.46 0.96 16.60
CA GLU A 55 -2.46 1.71 17.37
C GLU A 55 -1.87 3.02 17.92
N SER A 56 -0.66 2.98 18.48
CA SER A 56 0.04 4.17 18.96
C SER A 56 0.25 5.19 17.85
N VAL A 57 0.77 4.75 16.70
CA VAL A 57 0.98 5.63 15.53
C VAL A 57 -0.35 6.17 15.00
N SER A 58 -1.39 5.35 14.95
CA SER A 58 -2.72 5.79 14.51
C SER A 58 -3.29 6.86 15.44
N LYS A 59 -3.15 6.71 16.76
CA LYS A 59 -3.59 7.71 17.75
C LYS A 59 -2.81 9.02 17.63
N GLU A 60 -1.51 8.95 17.36
CA GLU A 60 -0.68 10.13 17.13
C GLU A 60 -1.02 10.87 15.83
N LEU A 61 -1.46 10.14 14.79
CA LEU A 61 -1.90 10.70 13.51
C LEU A 61 -3.36 11.17 13.51
N GLN A 62 -4.20 10.72 14.46
CA GLN A 62 -5.61 11.10 14.56
C GLN A 62 -5.87 12.62 14.68
N PRO A 63 -5.05 13.45 15.34
CA PRO A 63 -5.21 14.91 15.32
C PRO A 63 -5.21 15.50 13.89
N CYS A 64 -4.58 14.81 12.92
CA CYS A 64 -4.60 15.19 11.51
C CYS A 64 -5.92 14.86 10.79
N THR A 65 -6.89 14.18 11.42
CA THR A 65 -8.20 13.85 10.82
C THR A 65 -9.15 15.04 10.70
N ARG A 66 -8.75 16.21 11.21
CA ARG A 66 -9.40 17.49 10.91
C ARG A 66 -8.86 18.15 9.64
N ALA A 67 -7.89 17.54 8.96
CA ALA A 67 -7.47 17.96 7.64
C ALA A 67 -8.63 17.72 6.67
N PRO A 68 -9.06 18.74 5.90
CA PRO A 68 -9.99 18.54 4.80
C PRO A 68 -9.44 17.43 3.90
N ILE A 69 -10.29 16.47 3.50
CA ILE A 69 -9.93 15.55 2.42
C ILE A 69 -9.66 16.46 1.21
N ALA A 70 -8.39 16.59 0.85
CA ALA A 70 -7.98 17.46 -0.24
C ALA A 70 -8.44 16.82 -1.56
N HIS A 71 -9.65 17.17 -2.01
CA HIS A 71 -10.14 16.81 -3.32
C HIS A 71 -9.38 17.63 -4.37
N SER A 72 -8.49 16.98 -5.09
CA SER A 72 -7.72 17.59 -6.18
C SER A 72 -7.91 16.73 -7.44
N PRO A 73 -8.85 17.09 -8.32
CA PRO A 73 -9.11 16.34 -9.55
C PRO A 73 -7.86 16.16 -10.42
N HIS A 74 -7.01 17.19 -10.46
CA HIS A 74 -5.75 17.13 -11.20
C HIS A 74 -4.75 16.16 -10.56
N PHE A 75 -4.64 16.13 -9.23
CA PHE A 75 -3.78 15.16 -8.54
C PHE A 75 -4.28 13.73 -8.75
N GLU A 76 -5.58 13.49 -8.61
CA GLU A 76 -6.19 12.17 -8.80
C GLU A 76 -5.99 11.67 -10.23
N ALA A 77 -6.25 12.50 -11.25
CA ALA A 77 -6.02 12.15 -12.65
C ALA A 77 -4.53 11.86 -12.93
N ALA A 78 -3.63 12.66 -12.35
CA ALA A 78 -2.20 12.47 -12.49
C ALA A 78 -1.72 11.12 -11.90
N CYS A 79 -2.18 10.77 -10.69
CA CYS A 79 -1.86 9.49 -10.06
C CYS A 79 -2.26 8.31 -10.93
N VAL A 80 -3.44 8.36 -11.57
CA VAL A 80 -3.92 7.31 -12.48
C VAL A 80 -3.03 7.17 -13.69
N LYS A 81 -2.66 8.28 -14.32
CA LYS A 81 -1.77 8.26 -15.50
C LYS A 81 -0.40 7.69 -15.14
N VAL A 82 0.18 8.10 -14.02
CA VAL A 82 1.47 7.57 -13.54
C VAL A 82 1.37 6.07 -13.24
N LEU A 83 0.33 5.62 -12.54
CA LEU A 83 0.11 4.20 -12.24
C LEU A 83 -0.17 3.37 -13.51
N ALA A 84 -0.73 3.98 -14.56
CA ALA A 84 -0.94 3.36 -15.86
C ALA A 84 0.29 3.42 -16.79
N GLY A 85 1.43 3.96 -16.31
CA GLY A 85 2.66 4.09 -17.10
C GLY A 85 2.66 5.24 -18.11
N LYS A 86 1.65 6.12 -18.09
CA LYS A 86 1.45 7.25 -19.03
C LYS A 86 1.89 8.59 -18.43
N ALA A 87 3.04 8.59 -17.75
CA ALA A 87 3.55 9.76 -17.04
C ALA A 87 3.99 10.90 -17.99
N ASP A 88 4.25 10.58 -19.25
CA ASP A 88 4.54 11.49 -20.35
C ASP A 88 3.29 12.25 -20.85
N GLU A 89 2.08 11.71 -20.65
CA GLU A 89 0.80 12.33 -21.04
C GLU A 89 0.22 13.28 -19.96
N LEU A 90 1.03 13.70 -18.98
CA LEU A 90 0.57 14.58 -17.90
C LEU A 90 0.33 16.01 -18.40
N ALA A 91 -0.87 16.52 -18.17
CA ALA A 91 -1.19 17.92 -18.43
C ALA A 91 -0.45 18.85 -17.45
N ARG A 92 -0.28 20.13 -17.81
CA ARG A 92 0.46 21.10 -16.98
C ARG A 92 -0.05 21.18 -15.53
N ALA A 93 -1.38 21.16 -15.33
CA ALA A 93 -1.99 21.20 -14.00
C ALA A 93 -1.76 19.90 -13.20
N GLU A 94 -1.78 18.76 -13.88
CA GLU A 94 -1.49 17.43 -13.31
C GLU A 94 -0.02 17.34 -12.87
N ALA A 95 0.91 17.72 -13.75
CA ALA A 95 2.34 17.78 -13.45
C ALA A 95 2.65 18.73 -12.29
N THR A 96 1.96 19.87 -12.21
CA THR A 96 2.10 20.81 -11.08
C THR A 96 1.65 20.19 -9.77
N SER A 97 0.58 19.38 -9.79
CA SER A 97 0.06 18.69 -8.61
C SER A 97 0.98 17.57 -8.12
N LEU A 98 1.73 16.93 -9.02
CA LEU A 98 2.71 15.88 -8.66
C LEU A 98 4.11 16.40 -8.34
N ARG A 99 4.37 17.71 -8.45
CA ARG A 99 5.69 18.29 -8.12
C ARG A 99 6.26 17.82 -6.78
N PRO A 100 5.49 17.74 -5.67
CA PRO A 100 6.03 17.28 -4.39
C PRO A 100 6.55 15.83 -4.38
N PHE A 101 6.19 15.05 -5.40
CA PHE A 101 6.51 13.62 -5.50
C PHE A 101 7.58 13.33 -6.56
N VAL A 102 8.06 14.35 -7.29
CA VAL A 102 9.09 14.18 -8.32
C VAL A 102 10.41 13.82 -7.67
N VAL A 103 11.03 12.73 -8.13
CA VAL A 103 12.43 12.43 -7.87
C VAL A 103 13.22 12.86 -9.10
N GLU A 104 14.20 13.75 -8.92
CA GLU A 104 15.13 14.08 -9.98
C GLU A 104 16.10 12.91 -10.18
N ASP A 105 16.05 12.29 -11.37
CA ASP A 105 17.04 11.30 -11.75
C ASP A 105 18.40 12.00 -11.87
N ALA A 106 19.36 11.60 -11.04
CA ALA A 106 20.76 11.98 -11.23
C ALA A 106 21.19 11.50 -12.63
N ILE A 107 21.39 12.44 -13.54
CA ILE A 107 21.86 12.21 -14.90
C ILE A 107 23.17 11.44 -14.82
N THR A 108 23.16 10.17 -15.22
CA THR A 108 24.40 9.47 -15.59
C THR A 108 24.41 9.41 -17.10
N GLU A 109 25.27 10.24 -17.69
CA GLU A 109 25.50 10.35 -19.12
C GLU A 109 25.73 8.98 -19.76
N THR A 110 25.00 8.73 -20.84
CA THR A 110 25.21 7.63 -21.76
C THR A 110 26.55 7.79 -22.50
N ALA A 111 27.43 6.80 -22.40
CA ALA A 111 28.48 6.55 -23.39
C ALA A 111 28.10 5.28 -24.21
N PRO A 112 28.18 5.31 -25.55
CA PRO A 112 27.65 4.26 -26.42
C PRO A 112 28.69 3.17 -26.73
N MET A 113 28.25 1.90 -26.75
CA MET A 113 28.96 0.84 -27.46
C MET A 113 27.95 -0.15 -28.08
N GLU A 114 27.92 -0.12 -29.41
CA GLU A 114 27.25 -1.02 -30.36
C GLU A 114 27.79 -2.48 -30.29
N PRO A 115 27.25 -3.40 -31.11
CA PRO A 115 26.06 -4.23 -30.89
C PRO A 115 26.50 -5.66 -30.53
N GLU A 116 25.60 -6.60 -30.21
CA GLU A 116 25.78 -8.06 -30.45
C GLU A 116 24.56 -8.81 -29.89
N LYS A 117 23.94 -9.63 -30.76
CA LYS A 117 22.72 -10.45 -30.61
C LYS A 117 21.38 -9.74 -30.45
N SER A 118 20.50 -9.97 -31.44
CA SER A 118 19.06 -9.76 -31.30
C SER A 118 18.53 -10.57 -30.12
N PRO A 119 17.90 -9.93 -29.11
CA PRO A 119 17.40 -10.63 -27.94
C PRO A 119 16.28 -11.59 -28.34
N SER A 120 16.26 -12.77 -27.73
CA SER A 120 15.20 -13.77 -27.92
C SER A 120 13.83 -13.17 -27.62
N PHE A 121 12.75 -13.62 -28.27
CA PHE A 121 11.38 -13.14 -28.02
C PHE A 121 11.01 -13.14 -26.53
N VAL A 122 11.48 -14.15 -25.79
CA VAL A 122 11.28 -14.25 -24.33
C VAL A 122 12.05 -13.17 -23.57
N GLU A 123 13.26 -12.82 -24.02
CA GLU A 123 14.05 -11.73 -23.46
C GLU A 123 13.45 -10.37 -23.82
N GLN A 124 12.91 -10.21 -25.02
CA GLN A 124 12.15 -9.01 -25.41
C GLN A 124 10.91 -8.83 -24.54
N LEU A 125 10.14 -9.90 -24.31
CA LEU A 125 8.95 -9.85 -23.44
C LEU A 125 9.32 -9.53 -21.99
N LYS A 126 10.38 -10.18 -21.46
CA LYS A 126 10.88 -9.91 -20.10
C LYS A 126 11.47 -8.51 -19.98
N LYS A 127 12.15 -8.02 -21.02
CA LYS A 127 12.73 -6.67 -21.07
C LYS A 127 11.63 -5.62 -21.14
N HIS A 128 10.59 -5.81 -21.95
CA HIS A 128 9.41 -4.94 -21.97
C HIS A 128 8.75 -4.90 -20.59
N ARG A 129 8.44 -6.06 -20.00
CA ARG A 129 7.84 -6.11 -18.65
C ARG A 129 8.71 -5.41 -17.60
N LYS A 130 10.04 -5.59 -17.65
CA LYS A 130 10.98 -5.05 -16.67
C LYS A 130 11.31 -3.56 -16.88
N LEU A 131 11.27 -3.06 -18.12
CA LEU A 131 11.37 -1.62 -18.42
C LEU A 131 10.10 -0.89 -18.01
N GLU A 132 8.93 -1.45 -18.27
CA GLU A 132 7.64 -0.87 -17.91
C GLU A 132 7.49 -0.73 -16.38
N THR A 133 8.06 -1.68 -15.62
CA THR A 133 8.08 -1.59 -14.14
C THR A 133 9.11 -0.57 -13.61
N ARG A 134 10.13 -0.18 -14.40
CA ARG A 134 11.29 0.61 -13.93
C ARG A 134 11.35 2.03 -14.51
N ALA A 135 10.67 2.29 -15.63
CA ALA A 135 10.50 3.64 -16.21
C ALA A 135 9.53 4.53 -15.41
N SER A 136 8.78 3.95 -14.46
CA SER A 136 7.78 4.66 -13.65
C SER A 136 8.38 5.40 -12.44
N THR A 137 9.68 5.29 -12.17
CA THR A 137 10.29 5.81 -10.92
C THR A 137 10.52 7.32 -10.89
N ARG A 138 9.81 8.11 -11.69
CA ARG A 138 9.84 9.59 -11.63
C ARG A 138 9.07 10.14 -10.44
N TYR A 139 8.03 9.44 -9.98
CA TYR A 139 7.15 9.91 -8.92
C TYR A 139 7.14 8.94 -7.74
N GLN A 140 7.92 9.21 -6.70
CA GLN A 140 7.98 8.37 -5.50
C GLN A 140 6.66 8.46 -4.73
N LEU A 141 6.33 7.40 -3.98
CA LEU A 141 5.07 7.25 -3.22
C LEU A 141 3.80 7.06 -4.07
N ILE A 142 3.76 7.49 -5.33
CA ILE A 142 2.60 7.23 -6.21
C ILE A 142 2.42 5.73 -6.44
N SER A 143 3.51 4.97 -6.57
CA SER A 143 3.47 3.50 -6.67
C SER A 143 2.96 2.79 -5.40
N ALA A 144 2.95 3.46 -4.25
CA ALA A 144 2.40 2.93 -3.01
C ALA A 144 0.89 3.13 -2.89
N ILE A 145 0.29 3.96 -3.77
CA ILE A 145 -1.15 4.04 -3.91
C ILE A 145 -1.59 2.70 -4.50
N PRO A 146 -2.31 1.86 -3.76
CA PRO A 146 -2.84 0.63 -4.33
C PRO A 146 -3.71 1.02 -5.53
N PRO A 147 -3.78 0.25 -6.62
CA PRO A 147 -4.68 0.55 -7.72
C PRO A 147 -6.10 0.69 -7.17
N THR A 148 -6.52 1.93 -6.91
CA THR A 148 -7.81 2.24 -6.34
C THR A 148 -8.78 2.24 -7.50
N SER A 149 -9.81 1.41 -7.38
CA SER A 149 -10.84 1.21 -8.39
C SER A 149 -10.38 0.28 -9.53
N ASN A 150 -11.07 -0.86 -9.66
CA ASN A 150 -11.05 -1.58 -10.93
C ASN A 150 -11.60 -0.64 -12.02
N HIS A 151 -11.29 -0.90 -13.29
CA HIS A 151 -11.85 -0.10 -14.40
C HIS A 151 -13.39 -0.03 -14.39
N VAL A 152 -14.05 -1.01 -13.76
CA VAL A 152 -15.50 -1.20 -13.72
C VAL A 152 -16.18 -0.17 -12.81
N GLU A 153 -15.65 0.10 -11.62
CA GLU A 153 -16.18 1.09 -10.67
C GLU A 153 -16.04 2.52 -11.20
N ARG A 154 -14.96 2.82 -11.93
CA ARG A 154 -14.81 4.09 -12.67
C ARG A 154 -15.81 4.23 -13.81
N LEU A 155 -16.08 3.16 -14.57
CA LEU A 155 -17.08 3.17 -15.63
C LEU A 155 -18.47 3.53 -15.06
N PHE A 156 -18.84 2.94 -13.93
CA PHE A 156 -20.10 3.22 -13.25
C PHE A 156 -20.17 4.61 -12.60
N SER A 157 -19.04 5.29 -12.39
CA SER A 157 -19.01 6.66 -11.86
C SER A 157 -19.18 7.72 -12.95
N ILE A 158 -18.88 7.39 -14.22
CA ILE A 158 -19.01 8.30 -15.38
C ILE A 158 -20.45 8.29 -15.91
N ALA A 159 -21.18 7.19 -15.74
CA ALA A 159 -22.53 7.01 -16.29
C ALA A 159 -23.65 7.64 -15.45
N ARG A 160 -23.43 8.82 -14.84
CA ARG A 160 -24.43 9.52 -14.03
C ARG A 160 -25.05 10.71 -14.75
#